data_AF-A0A2P5E9B1-F1
#
_entry.id   AF-A0A2P5E9B1-F1
#
_cell.length_a   1.000
_cell.length_b   1.000
_cell.length_c   1.000
_cell.angle_alpha   90.00
_cell.angle_beta   90.00
_cell.angle_gamma   90.00
#
_symmetry.space_group_name_H-M   'P 1'
#
loop_
_entity.id
_entity.type
_entity.pdbx_description
1 polymer ?
#
loop_
_entity_poly.entity_id
_entity_poly.type
_entity_poly.pdbx_seq_one_letter_code
_entity_poly.pdbx_strand_id
1 'polypeptide(L)'
;MSIPRIHRNAKYLGLSLFHSNHKSQDFNYILEKLQERLTGWKAKVLSRAGRLTLINSVGLAIPLYTMQSVPVPLSVCNKVDALIRKFW
;
A
#
# COMPACT_ATOMS: atom_id res chain seq x y z
N MET A 1 4.72 38.09 2.56
CA MET A 1 4.01 36.82 2.26
C MET A 1 4.02 35.97 3.52
N SER A 2 2.86 35.65 4.07
CA SER A 2 2.73 34.75 5.24
C SER A 2 2.73 33.30 4.76
N ILE A 3 3.67 32.47 5.22
CA ILE A 3 3.73 31.05 4.83
C ILE A 3 2.60 30.29 5.55
N PRO A 4 1.68 29.61 4.84
CA PRO A 4 0.61 28.85 5.48
C PRO A 4 1.17 27.65 6.26
N ARG A 5 0.66 27.42 7.47
CA ARG A 5 1.08 26.29 8.31
C ARG A 5 0.40 25.00 7.84
N ILE A 6 1.19 23.96 7.58
CA ILE A 6 0.69 22.65 7.14
C ILE A 6 0.21 21.86 8.37
N HIS A 7 -0.97 21.25 8.29
CA HIS A 7 -1.53 20.43 9.37
C HIS A 7 -0.79 19.09 9.50
N ARG A 8 -0.71 18.51 10.71
CA ARG A 8 0.05 17.27 10.97
C ARG A 8 -0.51 16.02 10.27
N ASN A 9 -1.76 16.04 9.81
CA ASN A 9 -2.36 14.95 9.03
C ASN A 9 -2.27 15.21 7.52
N ALA A 10 -1.52 16.23 7.08
CA ALA A 10 -1.42 16.56 5.68
C ALA A 10 -0.86 15.38 4.88
N LYS A 11 -1.51 15.13 3.74
CA LYS A 11 -1.06 14.14 2.76
C LYS A 11 -0.56 14.85 1.53
N TYR A 12 0.55 14.36 0.99
CA TYR A 12 1.10 14.80 -0.28
C TYR A 12 1.29 13.60 -1.19
N LEU A 13 0.69 13.66 -2.39
CA LEU A 13 0.69 12.53 -3.35
C LEU A 13 0.17 11.20 -2.74
N GLY A 14 -0.72 11.30 -1.75
CA GLY A 14 -1.28 10.14 -1.04
C GLY A 14 -0.43 9.61 0.13
N LEU A 15 0.78 10.13 0.33
CA LEU A 15 1.65 9.81 1.47
C LEU A 15 1.43 10.79 2.61
N SER A 16 1.47 10.32 3.85
CA SER A 16 1.46 11.20 5.02
C SER A 16 2.78 11.97 5.07
N LEU A 17 2.71 13.31 5.09
CA LEU A 17 3.89 14.16 5.22
C LEU A 17 4.56 14.01 6.59
N PHE A 18 3.75 13.77 7.61
CA PHE A 18 4.21 13.55 8.98
C PHE A 18 3.83 12.15 9.42
N HIS A 19 4.79 11.46 10.03
CA HIS A 19 4.62 10.12 10.58
C HIS A 19 4.56 10.20 12.11
N SER A 20 3.76 9.34 12.71
CA SER A 20 3.66 9.21 14.16
C SER A 20 4.79 8.33 14.71
N ASN A 21 4.87 8.22 16.04
CA ASN A 21 5.76 7.24 16.68
C ASN A 21 5.32 5.79 16.40
N HIS A 22 4.06 5.58 16.00
CA HIS A 22 3.50 4.27 15.66
C HIS A 22 3.62 3.99 14.16
N LYS A 23 4.86 3.88 13.67
CA LYS A 23 5.18 3.72 12.24
C LYS A 23 4.31 2.65 11.54
N SER A 24 4.08 1.50 12.17
CA SER A 24 3.25 0.43 11.58
C SER A 24 1.80 0.86 11.26
N GLN A 25 1.19 1.73 12.08
CA GLN A 25 -0.18 2.19 11.86
C GLN A 25 -0.25 3.19 10.70
N ASP A 26 0.76 4.03 10.55
CA ASP A 26 0.82 5.03 9.49
C ASP A 26 0.83 4.40 8.08
N PHE A 27 1.26 3.14 7.97
CA PHE A 27 1.30 2.38 6.71
C PHE A 27 0.10 1.44 6.51
N ASN A 28 -0.88 1.40 7.43
CA ASN A 28 -2.06 0.52 7.29
C ASN A 28 -2.85 0.83 6.01
N TYR A 29 -2.84 2.07 5.53
CA TYR A 29 -3.51 2.44 4.28
C TYR A 29 -3.02 1.64 3.07
N ILE A 30 -1.76 1.17 3.08
CA ILE A 30 -1.20 0.31 2.03
C ILE A 30 -1.92 -1.03 2.02
N LEU A 31 -2.08 -1.61 3.22
CA LEU A 31 -2.74 -2.91 3.40
C LEU A 31 -4.22 -2.82 3.02
N GLU A 32 -4.90 -1.76 3.44
CA GLU A 32 -6.30 -1.50 3.09
C GLU A 32 -6.48 -1.37 1.57
N LYS A 33 -5.68 -0.51 0.92
CA LYS A 33 -5.76 -0.29 -0.52
C LYS A 33 -5.42 -1.54 -1.32
N LEU A 34 -4.43 -2.32 -0.87
CA LEU A 34 -4.09 -3.59 -1.50
C LEU A 34 -5.22 -4.60 -1.34
N GLN A 35 -5.77 -4.74 -0.13
CA GLN A 35 -6.88 -5.63 0.16
C GLN A 35 -8.11 -5.29 -0.66
N GLU A 36 -8.48 -4.01 -0.78
CA GLU A 36 -9.59 -3.55 -1.60
C GLU A 36 -9.44 -3.93 -3.08
N ARG A 37 -8.22 -3.83 -3.63
CA ARG A 37 -7.95 -4.29 -5.00
C ARG A 37 -8.08 -5.80 -5.13
N LEU A 38 -7.48 -6.55 -4.21
CA LEU A 38 -7.49 -8.02 -4.24
C LEU A 38 -8.90 -8.60 -4.08
N THR A 39 -9.74 -8.01 -3.22
CA THR A 39 -11.14 -8.45 -3.03
C THR A 39 -12.03 -8.07 -4.20
N GLY A 40 -11.76 -6.93 -4.86
CA GLY A 40 -12.45 -6.51 -6.07
C GLY A 40 -12.16 -7.41 -7.28
N TRP A 41 -11.03 -8.11 -7.30
CA TRP A 41 -10.67 -9.03 -8.38
C TRP A 41 -11.37 -10.38 -8.23
N LYS A 42 -12.05 -10.83 -9.29
CA LYS A 42 -12.67 -12.16 -9.37
C LYS A 42 -11.59 -13.25 -9.54
N ALA A 43 -10.80 -13.48 -8.49
CA ALA A 43 -9.66 -14.41 -8.48
C ALA A 43 -10.00 -15.79 -9.06
N LYS A 44 -11.21 -16.29 -8.80
CA LYS A 44 -11.71 -17.61 -9.23
C LYS A 44 -11.92 -17.75 -10.75
N VAL A 45 -12.06 -16.63 -11.47
CA VAL A 45 -12.34 -16.60 -12.92
C VAL A 45 -11.08 -16.27 -13.73
N LEU A 46 -10.00 -15.87 -13.04
CA LEU A 46 -8.75 -15.50 -13.68
C LEU A 46 -7.84 -16.71 -13.86
N SER A 47 -7.18 -16.77 -15.02
CA SER A 47 -6.11 -17.73 -15.22
C SER A 47 -4.93 -17.44 -14.26
N ARG A 48 -4.08 -18.44 -14.05
CA ARG A 48 -2.86 -18.28 -13.24
C ARG A 48 -1.98 -17.14 -13.77
N ALA A 49 -1.84 -17.04 -15.09
CA ALA A 49 -1.13 -15.94 -15.73
C ALA A 49 -1.81 -14.59 -15.46
N GLY A 50 -3.14 -14.51 -15.60
CA GLY A 50 -3.89 -13.28 -15.32
C GLY A 50 -3.74 -12.80 -13.87
N ARG A 51 -3.75 -13.73 -12.90
CA ARG A 51 -3.50 -13.41 -11.49
C ARG A 51 -2.09 -12.88 -11.26
N LEU A 52 -1.08 -13.52 -11.86
CA LEU A 52 0.30 -13.04 -11.78
C LEU A 52 0.47 -11.63 -12.36
N THR A 53 -0.12 -11.39 -13.54
CA THR A 53 -0.08 -10.08 -14.20
C THR A 53 -0.70 -9.00 -13.33
N LEU A 54 -1.86 -9.25 -12.70
CA LEU A 54 -2.50 -8.28 -11.80
C LEU A 54 -1.69 -8.02 -10.53
N ILE A 55 -1.11 -9.07 -9.93
CA ILE A 55 -0.21 -8.93 -8.77
C ILE A 55 0.97 -8.02 -9.13
N ASN A 56 1.63 -8.26 -10.26
CA ASN A 56 2.82 -7.49 -10.65
C ASN A 56 2.48 -6.06 -11.08
N SER A 57 1.46 -5.89 -11.91
CA SER A 57 1.13 -4.57 -12.50
C SER A 57 0.43 -3.63 -11.53
N VAL A 58 -0.40 -4.14 -10.62
CA VAL A 58 -1.23 -3.32 -9.72
C VAL A 58 -0.95 -3.62 -8.25
N GLY A 59 -0.90 -4.89 -7.87
CA GLY A 59 -0.73 -5.29 -6.48
C GLY A 59 0.57 -4.78 -5.87
N LEU A 60 1.70 -5.02 -6.54
CA LEU A 60 3.03 -4.60 -6.10
C LEU A 60 3.30 -3.12 -6.34
N ALA A 61 2.66 -2.49 -7.33
CA ALA A 61 2.86 -1.06 -7.61
C ALA A 61 2.44 -0.15 -6.44
N ILE A 62 1.39 -0.54 -5.68
CA ILE A 62 0.90 0.21 -4.52
C ILE A 62 1.95 0.31 -3.40
N PRO A 63 2.45 -0.80 -2.82
CA PRO A 63 3.49 -0.73 -1.79
C PRO A 63 4.82 -0.21 -2.36
N LEU A 64 5.16 -0.51 -3.62
CA LEU A 64 6.42 -0.08 -4.23
C LEU A 64 6.57 1.45 -4.26
N TYR A 65 5.52 2.19 -4.63
CA TYR A 65 5.53 3.66 -4.61
C TYR A 65 5.90 4.21 -3.23
N THR A 66 5.32 3.62 -2.17
CA THR A 66 5.54 4.06 -0.80
C THR A 66 6.96 3.73 -0.33
N MET A 67 7.47 2.55 -0.67
CA MET A 67 8.82 2.09 -0.33
C MET A 67 9.91 2.91 -1.01
N GLN A 68 9.66 3.41 -2.23
CA GLN A 68 10.59 4.32 -2.91
C GLN A 68 10.71 5.68 -2.20
N SER A 69 9.68 6.09 -1.47
CA SER A 69 9.61 7.41 -0.82
C SER A 69 10.03 7.40 0.65
N VAL A 70 9.69 6.33 1.39
CA VAL A 70 9.82 6.26 2.85
C VAL A 70 10.17 4.82 3.27
N PRO A 71 11.05 4.62 4.27
CA PRO A 71 11.32 3.30 4.81
C PRO A 71 10.08 2.69 5.47
N VAL A 72 9.61 1.58 4.90
CA VAL A 72 8.45 0.82 5.40
C VAL A 72 8.91 -0.25 6.41
N PRO A 73 8.25 -0.38 7.58
CA PRO A 73 8.57 -1.41 8.56
C PRO A 73 8.37 -2.83 8.01
N LEU A 74 9.27 -3.75 8.38
CA LEU A 74 9.20 -5.16 7.98
C LEU A 74 7.88 -5.85 8.36
N SER A 75 7.27 -5.44 9.48
CA SER A 75 5.96 -5.94 9.90
C SER A 75 4.86 -5.67 8.86
N VAL A 76 4.94 -4.55 8.13
CA VAL A 76 4.00 -4.18 7.07
C VAL A 76 4.33 -4.94 5.80
N CYS A 77 5.61 -5.07 5.43
CA CYS A 77 6.04 -5.88 4.30
C CYS A 77 5.54 -7.33 4.41
N ASN A 78 5.71 -7.95 5.59
CA ASN A 78 5.25 -9.31 5.85
C ASN A 78 3.73 -9.46 5.69
N LYS A 79 2.95 -8.43 6.07
CA LYS A 79 1.49 -8.41 5.88
C LYS A 79 1.10 -8.25 4.41
N VAL A 80 1.82 -7.41 3.65
CA VAL A 80 1.66 -7.29 2.19
C VAL A 80 1.88 -8.65 1.52
N ASP A 81 2.99 -9.32 1.86
CA ASP A 81 3.30 -10.65 1.30
C ASP A 81 2.22 -11.68 1.65
N ALA A 82 1.66 -11.62 2.86
CA ALA A 82 0.57 -12.50 3.27
C ALA A 82 -0.71 -12.25 2.46
N LEU A 83 -1.05 -10.99 2.17
CA LEU A 83 -2.21 -10.63 1.34
C LEU A 83 -2.03 -11.13 -0.10
N ILE A 84 -0.85 -10.94 -0.69
CA ILE A 84 -0.54 -11.41 -2.04
C ILE A 84 -0.59 -12.94 -2.10
N ARG A 85 0.02 -13.64 -1.12
CA ARG A 85 -0.02 -15.10 -1.02
C ARG A 85 -1.44 -15.67 -0.91
N LYS A 86 -2.36 -14.94 -0.27
CA LYS A 86 -3.77 -15.35 -0.15
C LYS A 86 -4.53 -15.23 -1.48
N PHE A 87 -4.13 -14.32 -2.36
CA PHE A 87 -4.76 -14.11 -3.67
C PHE A 87 -4.24 -15.07 -4.75
N TRP A 88 -2.96 -15.46 -4.64
CA TRP A 88 -2.34 -16.48 -5.47
C TRP A 88 -3.02 -17.85 -5.34
#